data_AF-A0A494UYX9-F1
#
_entry.id   AF-A0A494UYX9-F1
#
_cell.length_a   1.000
_cell.length_b   1.000
_cell.length_c   1.000
_cell.angle_alpha   90.00
_cell.angle_beta   90.00
_cell.angle_gamma   90.00
#
_symmetry.space_group_name_H-M   'P 1'
#
loop_
_entity.id
_entity.type
_entity.pdbx_description
1 polymer ?
#
loop_
_entity_poly.entity_id
_entity_poly.type
_entity_poly.pdbx_seq_one_letter_code
_entity_poly.pdbx_strand_id
1 'polypeptide(L)'
;MPIDTAAGLDREHLRQLLAETIDADVADVGDDTDFVQTLGVDSLMALEVVVVLERAYGIKFAETEMSTVRTLNSAYEVVHRKLVERP
;
A
#
# COMPACT_ATOMS: atom_id res chain seq x y z
N MET A 1 5.07 21.16 -1.35
CA MET A 1 5.29 19.77 -0.95
C MET A 1 6.25 19.17 -1.97
N PRO A 2 7.43 18.67 -1.58
CA PRO A 2 8.36 18.07 -2.53
C PRO A 2 7.78 16.71 -2.90
N ILE A 3 7.37 16.55 -4.15
CA ILE A 3 7.14 15.23 -4.73
C ILE A 3 8.54 14.65 -4.99
N ASP A 4 8.94 13.65 -4.21
CA ASP A 4 10.24 12.99 -4.36
C ASP A 4 10.29 12.27 -5.71
N THR A 5 10.76 12.99 -6.72
CA THR A 5 10.71 12.60 -8.15
C THR A 5 11.87 11.69 -8.53
N ALA A 6 12.33 10.82 -7.63
CA ALA A 6 13.38 9.84 -7.92
C ALA A 6 12.84 8.42 -8.16
N ALA A 7 11.60 8.12 -7.73
CA ALA A 7 10.88 6.89 -8.07
C ALA A 7 9.35 7.05 -8.22
N GLY A 8 8.79 8.26 -8.00
CA GLY A 8 7.38 8.57 -8.27
C GLY A 8 6.35 8.01 -7.27
N LEU A 9 6.78 7.53 -6.10
CA LEU A 9 5.88 7.01 -5.06
C LEU A 9 5.69 8.03 -3.94
N ASP A 10 4.49 8.61 -3.83
CA ASP A 10 4.11 9.51 -2.75
C ASP A 10 3.50 8.71 -1.57
N ARG A 11 4.13 8.80 -0.41
CA ARG A 11 3.70 8.06 0.80
C ARG A 11 2.34 8.51 1.33
N GLU A 12 2.06 9.81 1.31
CA GLU A 12 0.74 10.34 1.68
C GLU A 12 -0.34 9.88 0.71
N HIS A 13 -0.05 9.87 -0.59
CA HIS A 13 -0.99 9.35 -1.60
C HIS A 13 -1.28 7.88 -1.34
N LEU A 14 -0.24 7.07 -1.09
CA LEU A 14 -0.39 5.67 -0.75
C LEU A 14 -1.27 5.49 0.49
N ARG A 15 -1.05 6.28 1.54
CA ARG A 15 -1.87 6.25 2.75
C ARG A 15 -3.34 6.54 2.46
N GLN A 16 -3.61 7.58 1.68
CA GLN A 16 -4.98 7.95 1.30
C GLN A 16 -5.65 6.84 0.49
N LEU A 17 -4.93 6.27 -0.48
CA LEU A 17 -5.43 5.19 -1.32
C LEU A 17 -5.75 3.94 -0.50
N LEU A 18 -4.87 3.58 0.44
CA LEU A 18 -5.10 2.46 1.35
C LEU A 18 -6.33 2.72 2.22
N ALA A 19 -6.37 3.86 2.91
CA ALA A 19 -7.47 4.25 3.78
C ALA A 19 -8.83 4.22 3.05
N GLU A 20 -8.91 4.79 1.84
CA GLU A 20 -10.10 4.76 1.01
C GLU A 20 -10.51 3.34 0.62
N THR A 21 -9.54 2.47 0.28
CA THR A 21 -9.83 1.09 -0.12
C THR A 21 -10.34 0.25 1.05
N ILE A 22 -9.81 0.48 2.26
CA ILE A 22 -10.20 -0.27 3.46
C ILE A 22 -11.35 0.40 4.24
N ASP A 23 -11.97 1.45 3.69
CA ASP A 23 -12.99 2.27 4.35
C ASP A 23 -12.57 2.72 5.77
N ALA A 24 -11.30 3.09 5.94
CA ALA A 24 -10.74 3.58 7.19
C ALA A 24 -10.33 5.05 7.09
N ASP A 25 -10.17 5.69 8.24
CA ASP A 25 -9.69 7.06 8.30
C ASP A 25 -8.17 7.10 8.04
N VAL A 26 -7.73 8.10 7.27
CA VAL A 26 -6.30 8.30 6.96
C VAL A 26 -5.48 8.49 8.25
N ALA A 27 -6.12 9.03 9.29
CA ALA A 27 -5.52 9.20 10.61
C ALA A 27 -5.28 7.87 11.35
N ASP A 28 -6.09 6.85 11.10
CA ASP A 28 -5.95 5.51 11.68
C ASP A 28 -4.91 4.66 10.93
N VAL A 29 -4.69 4.95 9.64
CA VAL A 29 -3.65 4.34 8.80
C VAL A 29 -2.27 4.91 9.14
N GLY A 30 -1.76 4.52 10.30
CA GLY A 30 -0.40 4.78 10.73
C GLY A 30 0.65 4.03 9.91
N ASP A 31 1.88 4.52 9.98
CA ASP A 31 3.03 3.97 9.24
C ASP A 31 3.31 2.49 9.58
N ASP A 32 3.15 2.13 10.84
CA ASP A 32 3.32 0.78 11.40
C ASP A 32 2.00 0.15 11.86
N THR A 33 0.86 0.77 11.54
CA THR A 33 -0.46 0.22 11.90
C THR A 33 -0.72 -1.04 11.08
N ASP A 34 -1.04 -2.15 11.75
CA ASP A 34 -1.40 -3.40 11.07
C ASP A 34 -2.86 -3.35 10.63
N PHE A 35 -3.11 -3.34 9.33
CA PHE A 35 -4.45 -3.20 8.79
C PHE A 35 -5.34 -4.39 9.17
N VAL A 36 -4.81 -5.60 9.21
CA VAL A 36 -5.57 -6.81 9.51
C VAL A 36 -5.87 -6.91 11.01
N GLN A 37 -4.86 -6.72 11.86
CA GLN A 37 -4.99 -6.90 13.31
C GLN A 37 -5.52 -5.67 14.04
N THR A 38 -5.15 -4.46 13.60
CA THR A 38 -5.56 -3.20 14.24
C THR A 38 -6.83 -2.65 13.62
N LEU A 39 -6.91 -2.56 12.30
CA LEU A 39 -8.09 -2.01 11.60
C LEU A 39 -9.14 -3.09 11.27
N GLY A 40 -8.82 -4.37 11.49
CA GLY A 40 -9.76 -5.47 11.26
C GLY A 40 -10.02 -5.74 9.78
N VAL A 41 -9.08 -5.39 8.88
CA VAL A 41 -9.21 -5.61 7.45
C VAL A 41 -9.33 -7.10 7.14
N ASP A 42 -10.44 -7.47 6.50
CA ASP A 42 -10.70 -8.83 6.05
C ASP A 42 -9.82 -9.22 4.85
N SER A 43 -9.68 -10.52 4.60
CA SER A 43 -8.88 -11.06 3.48
C SER A 43 -9.34 -10.57 2.11
N LEU A 44 -10.64 -10.30 1.93
CA LEU A 44 -11.19 -9.74 0.69
C LEU A 44 -10.72 -8.29 0.48
N MET A 45 -10.80 -7.48 1.53
CA MET A 45 -10.42 -6.07 1.48
C MET A 45 -8.89 -5.90 1.35
N ALA A 46 -8.10 -6.78 1.97
CA ALA A 46 -6.66 -6.87 1.73
C ALA A 46 -6.32 -7.21 0.26
N LEU A 47 -7.11 -8.08 -0.38
CA LEU A 47 -6.96 -8.37 -1.80
C LEU A 47 -7.31 -7.14 -2.66
N GLU A 48 -8.38 -6.40 -2.32
CA GLU A 48 -8.74 -5.16 -3.02
C GLU A 48 -7.63 -4.12 -2.95
N VAL A 49 -7.04 -3.92 -1.77
CA VAL A 49 -5.86 -3.05 -1.58
C VAL A 49 -4.76 -3.41 -2.58
N VAL A 50 -4.37 -4.67 -2.63
CA VAL A 50 -3.32 -5.12 -3.55
C VAL A 50 -3.70 -4.84 -5.00
N VAL A 51 -4.92 -5.19 -5.41
CA VAL A 51 -5.40 -4.97 -6.78
C VAL A 51 -5.43 -3.48 -7.15
N VAL A 52 -5.84 -2.62 -6.21
CA VAL A 52 -5.83 -1.16 -6.40
C VAL A 52 -4.40 -0.66 -6.58
N LEU A 53 -3.44 -1.13 -5.77
CA LEU A 53 -2.02 -0.78 -5.91
C LEU A 53 -1.43 -1.27 -7.24
N GLU A 54 -1.72 -2.50 -7.64
CA GLU A 54 -1.32 -3.04 -8.94
C GLU A 54 -1.82 -2.19 -10.10
N ARG A 55 -3.07 -1.71 -10.02
CA ARG A 55 -3.66 -0.86 -11.06
C ARG A 55 -3.11 0.56 -11.03
N ALA A 56 -2.98 1.15 -9.85
CA ALA A 56 -2.53 2.53 -9.67
C ALA A 56 -1.07 2.71 -10.11
N TYR A 57 -0.19 1.79 -9.73
CA TYR A 57 1.25 1.83 -10.05
C TYR A 57 1.63 0.91 -11.23
N GLY A 58 0.65 0.20 -11.79
CA GLY A 58 0.83 -0.77 -12.86
C GLY A 58 1.61 -2.02 -12.48
N ILE A 59 1.93 -2.26 -11.20
CA ILE A 59 2.83 -3.32 -10.72
C ILE A 59 2.11 -4.67 -10.55
N LYS A 60 2.86 -5.72 -10.21
CA LYS A 60 2.31 -7.03 -9.82
C LYS A 60 2.87 -7.50 -8.48
N PHE A 61 2.00 -7.88 -7.57
CA PHE A 61 2.38 -8.48 -6.28
C PHE A 61 2.38 -10.00 -6.39
N ALA A 62 3.40 -10.63 -5.82
CA ALA A 62 3.39 -12.08 -5.60
C ALA A 62 2.54 -12.43 -4.37
N GLU A 63 2.04 -13.67 -4.29
CA GLU A 63 1.28 -14.17 -3.13
C GLU A 63 2.03 -13.99 -1.79
N THR A 64 3.36 -14.17 -1.82
CA THR A 64 4.23 -13.93 -0.66
C THR A 64 4.29 -12.47 -0.24
N GLU A 65 4.20 -11.54 -1.19
CA GLU A 65 4.21 -10.10 -0.93
C GLU A 65 2.85 -9.61 -0.43
N MET A 66 1.74 -10.17 -0.93
CA MET A 66 0.39 -9.86 -0.45
C MET A 66 0.27 -10.03 1.07
N SER A 67 0.87 -11.09 1.61
CA SER A 67 0.89 -11.36 3.05
C SER A 67 1.80 -10.40 3.84
N THR A 68 2.68 -9.68 3.14
CA THR A 68 3.62 -8.70 3.72
C THR A 68 3.01 -7.29 3.74
N VAL A 69 2.06 -6.99 2.85
CA VAL A 69 1.31 -5.71 2.77
C VAL A 69 0.30 -5.65 3.92
N ARG A 70 0.82 -5.44 5.13
CA ARG A 70 0.03 -5.33 6.36
C ARG A 70 0.07 -3.96 7.00
N THR A 71 1.07 -3.15 6.64
CA THR A 71 1.26 -1.79 7.13
C THR A 71 1.58 -0.87 5.96
N LEU A 72 1.45 0.44 6.17
CA LEU A 72 1.78 1.44 5.16
C LEU A 72 3.27 1.36 4.79
N ASN A 73 4.14 1.17 5.77
CA ASN A 73 5.57 0.96 5.55
C ASN A 73 5.83 -0.24 4.63
N SER A 74 5.26 -1.40 4.93
CA SER A 74 5.47 -2.60 4.12
C SER A 74 4.89 -2.45 2.72
N ALA A 75 3.71 -1.83 2.58
CA ALA A 75 3.12 -1.51 1.29
C ALA A 75 4.06 -0.62 0.46
N TYR A 76 4.54 0.46 1.06
CA TYR A 76 5.44 1.42 0.42
C TYR A 76 6.73 0.76 -0.04
N GLU A 77 7.38 -0.03 0.82
CA GLU A 77 8.62 -0.74 0.50
C GLU A 77 8.44 -1.70 -0.69
N VAL A 78 7.34 -2.46 -0.71
CA VAL A 78 7.06 -3.39 -1.81
C VAL A 78 6.79 -2.63 -3.11
N VAL A 79 5.94 -1.61 -3.08
CA VAL A 79 5.62 -0.80 -4.26
C VAL A 79 6.87 -0.12 -4.80
N HIS A 80 7.65 0.51 -3.92
CA HIS A 80 8.90 1.19 -4.28
C HIS A 80 9.89 0.22 -4.93
N ARG A 81 10.10 -0.94 -4.32
CA ARG A 81 10.97 -1.99 -4.87
C ARG A 81 10.49 -2.41 -6.26
N LYS A 82 9.19 -2.67 -6.43
CA LYS A 82 8.61 -3.06 -7.74
C LYS A 82 8.76 -1.97 -8.79
N LEU A 83 8.66 -0.69 -8.42
CA LEU A 83 8.84 0.41 -9.37
C LEU A 83 10.30 0.53 -9.82
N VAL A 84 11.26 0.30 -8.91
CA VAL A 84 12.69 0.33 -9.23
C VAL A 84 13.13 -0.91 -10.03
N GLU A 85 12.54 -2.08 -9.77
CA GLU A 85 12.85 -3.34 -10.47
C GLU A 85 12.30 -3.42 -11.89
N ARG A 86 11.55 -2.40 -12.35
CA ARG A 86 11.03 -2.33 -13.73
C ARG A 86 12.01 -1.55 -14.62
N PRO A 87 12.82 -2.24 -15.46
CA PRO A 87 13.65 -1.59 -16.46
C PRO A 87 12.83 -1.05 -17.64
#